data_AF-A0A8R7RC56-F1
#
_entry.id   AF-A0A8R7RC56-F1
#
_cell.length_a   1.000
_cell.length_b   1.000
_cell.length_c   1.000
_cell.angle_alpha   90.00
_cell.angle_beta   90.00
_cell.angle_gamma   90.00
#
_symmetry.space_group_name_H-M   'P 1'
#
loop_
_entity.id
_entity.type
_entity.pdbx_description
1 polymer ?
#
loop_
_entity_poly.entity_id
_entity_poly.type
_entity_poly.pdbx_seq_one_letter_code
_entity_poly.pdbx_strand_id
1 'polypeptide(L)'
;MGVFLRTPCQWFTVCLKRFMTVRFGGEDSFWGPEGHGARTVTADHMGRFYRKVVLSVSPSRHGSYGTAMMILHRDFGAPAFATAEDAAWKLAPSRDGVEDAIYHDGQFYSVSYSGIVEAWQRDTESGAFTSTAVTPRLDIEEASPCHRKYLAAAPGGRLMVVLKYAQVIKDLHSQDRWTCSFKVHVLGDDGQWK
;
A
#
# COMPACT_ATOMS: atom_id res chain seq x y z
N MET A 1 6.58 -15.67 10.80
CA MET A 1 7.85 -14.93 10.95
C MET A 1 7.54 -13.49 11.31
N GLY A 2 7.77 -13.06 12.54
CA GLY A 2 7.67 -11.65 12.92
C GLY A 2 8.86 -10.88 12.34
N VAL A 3 8.59 -9.80 11.60
CA VAL A 3 9.63 -9.05 10.86
C VAL A 3 10.22 -7.90 11.68
N PHE A 4 9.62 -7.61 12.85
CA PHE A 4 9.98 -6.50 13.73
C PHE A 4 10.76 -7.01 14.93
N LEU A 5 12.07 -6.73 14.97
CA LEU A 5 12.89 -6.98 16.15
C LEU A 5 12.72 -5.81 17.12
N ARG A 6 12.02 -6.04 18.23
CA ARG A 6 11.84 -5.04 19.29
C ARG A 6 13.13 -4.98 20.12
N THR A 7 13.95 -3.97 19.88
CA THR A 7 15.07 -3.61 20.77
C THR A 7 14.63 -2.50 21.72
N PRO A 8 15.22 -2.37 22.92
CA PRO A 8 14.86 -1.35 23.91
C PRO A 8 15.24 0.09 23.50
N CYS A 9 15.63 0.30 22.23
CA CYS A 9 16.11 1.56 21.69
C CYS A 9 15.06 2.17 20.73
N GLN A 10 15.11 3.49 20.55
CA GLN A 10 14.23 4.31 19.68
C GLN A 10 14.38 4.03 18.17
N TRP A 11 14.86 2.85 17.78
CA TRP A 11 15.10 2.45 16.41
C TRP A 11 14.96 0.93 16.24
N PHE A 12 14.68 0.50 15.02
CA PHE A 12 14.67 -0.91 14.64
C PHE A 12 15.35 -1.12 13.29
N THR A 13 15.86 -2.33 13.07
CA THR A 13 16.53 -2.69 11.82
C THR A 13 15.60 -3.45 10.90
N VAL A 14 15.53 -3.02 9.65
CA VAL A 14 14.70 -3.58 8.59
C VAL A 14 15.60 -4.23 7.56
N CYS A 15 15.46 -5.54 7.35
CA CYS A 15 16.19 -6.25 6.30
C CYS A 15 15.39 -6.21 5.00
N LEU A 16 15.76 -5.33 4.07
CA LEU A 16 15.01 -5.14 2.81
C LEU A 16 14.82 -6.45 2.04
N LYS A 17 15.83 -7.34 2.05
CA LYS A 17 15.77 -8.66 1.43
C LYS A 17 14.56 -9.47 1.89
N ARG A 18 14.25 -9.48 3.19
CA ARG A 18 13.10 -10.22 3.74
C ARG A 18 11.76 -9.69 3.23
N PHE A 19 11.63 -8.38 3.08
CA PHE A 19 10.40 -7.77 2.55
C PHE A 19 10.21 -8.13 1.08
N MET A 20 11.29 -8.07 0.29
CA MET A 20 11.23 -8.44 -1.12
C MET A 20 10.95 -9.93 -1.32
N THR A 21 11.53 -10.81 -0.49
CA THR A 21 11.22 -12.24 -0.54
C THR A 21 9.74 -12.49 -0.34
N VAL A 22 9.10 -11.81 0.62
CA VAL A 22 7.63 -11.93 0.80
C VAL A 22 6.86 -11.31 -0.36
N ARG A 23 7.31 -10.15 -0.87
CA ARG A 23 6.66 -9.45 -1.98
C ARG A 23 6.63 -10.30 -3.26
N PHE A 24 7.75 -10.93 -3.61
CA PHE A 24 7.96 -11.65 -4.87
C PHE A 24 7.92 -13.17 -4.72
N GLY A 25 7.61 -13.70 -3.54
CA GLY A 25 7.60 -15.15 -3.30
C GLY A 25 8.97 -15.82 -3.38
N GLY A 26 10.06 -15.07 -3.24
CA GLY A 26 11.43 -15.57 -3.33
C GLY A 26 12.01 -15.68 -4.75
N GLU A 27 11.28 -15.23 -5.78
CA GLU A 27 11.86 -15.01 -7.12
C GLU A 27 12.87 -13.83 -7.09
N ASP A 28 13.92 -13.91 -7.92
CA ASP A 28 14.91 -12.84 -8.05
C ASP A 28 14.23 -11.52 -8.46
N SER A 29 14.47 -10.48 -7.67
CA SER A 29 13.98 -9.15 -7.99
C SER A 29 14.67 -8.61 -9.24
N PHE A 30 13.94 -7.79 -10.01
CA PHE A 30 14.48 -7.03 -11.16
C PHE A 30 15.67 -6.12 -10.76
N TRP A 31 15.79 -5.79 -9.48
CA TRP A 31 16.93 -5.12 -8.86
C TRP A 31 17.90 -6.21 -8.37
N GLY A 32 19.06 -6.33 -9.02
CA GLY A 32 20.03 -7.42 -8.80
C GLY A 32 20.60 -7.54 -7.37
N PRO A 33 21.58 -8.44 -7.15
CA PRO A 33 22.01 -8.89 -5.81
C PRO A 33 22.62 -7.81 -4.90
N GLU A 34 23.03 -6.65 -5.44
CA GLU A 34 23.69 -5.57 -4.71
C GLU A 34 22.71 -4.43 -4.37
N GLY A 35 22.13 -4.47 -3.17
CA GLY A 35 21.27 -3.35 -2.71
C GLY A 35 20.43 -3.61 -1.47
N HIS A 36 20.32 -4.86 -1.02
CA HIS A 36 19.40 -5.25 0.05
C HIS A 36 20.07 -5.30 1.42
N GLY A 37 20.72 -4.20 1.79
CA GLY A 37 21.29 -4.01 3.12
C GLY A 37 20.22 -3.90 4.21
N ALA A 38 20.64 -4.11 5.45
CA ALA A 38 19.84 -3.77 6.62
C ALA A 38 19.76 -2.25 6.74
N ARG A 39 18.55 -1.70 6.89
CA ARG A 39 18.31 -0.27 7.13
C ARG A 39 17.89 -0.06 8.57
N THR A 40 18.55 0.84 9.27
CA THR A 40 18.10 1.30 10.59
C THR A 40 17.03 2.36 10.42
N VAL A 41 15.85 2.12 10.98
CA VAL A 41 14.73 3.06 11.03
C VAL A 41 14.65 3.61 12.45
N THR A 42 14.86 4.92 12.59
CA THR A 42 14.64 5.66 13.83
C THR A 42 13.22 6.24 13.84
N ALA A 43 12.77 6.76 14.99
CA ALA A 43 11.48 7.46 15.09
C ALA A 43 11.32 8.56 14.01
N ASP A 44 12.37 9.32 13.73
CA ASP A 44 12.37 10.40 12.72
C ASP A 44 12.25 9.88 11.29
N HIS A 45 12.58 8.60 11.07
CA HIS A 45 12.51 7.95 9.76
C HIS A 45 11.25 7.12 9.56
N MET A 46 10.29 7.16 10.49
CA MET A 46 9.05 6.37 10.37
C MET A 46 8.25 6.69 9.10
N GLY A 47 8.25 7.95 8.64
CA GLY A 47 7.62 8.34 7.37
C GLY A 47 8.31 7.76 6.12
N ARG A 48 9.54 7.26 6.24
CA ARG A 48 10.25 6.50 5.19
C ARG A 48 10.02 5.00 5.31
N PHE A 49 9.38 4.54 6.38
CA PHE A 49 9.10 3.13 6.62
C PHE A 49 7.66 2.77 6.19
N TYR A 50 6.68 3.55 6.63
CA TYR A 50 5.28 3.37 6.23
C TYR A 50 4.66 4.68 5.75
N ARG A 51 3.61 4.57 4.94
CA ARG A 51 2.90 5.71 4.35
C ARG A 51 1.52 5.92 4.97
N LYS A 52 0.81 4.83 5.29
CA LYS A 52 -0.56 4.86 5.80
C LYS A 52 -0.83 3.62 6.63
N VAL A 53 -1.70 3.74 7.63
CA VAL A 53 -2.33 2.61 8.32
C VAL A 53 -3.84 2.76 8.18
N VAL A 54 -4.50 1.67 7.79
CA VAL A 54 -5.95 1.57 7.61
C VAL A 54 -6.48 0.63 8.68
N LEU A 55 -7.53 1.04 9.39
CA LEU A 55 -8.14 0.27 10.46
C LEU A 55 -9.52 -0.24 10.03
N SER A 56 -9.85 -1.48 10.36
CA SER A 56 -11.17 -2.05 10.07
C SER A 56 -12.27 -1.47 10.95
N VAL A 57 -11.90 -1.00 12.13
CA VAL A 57 -12.81 -0.46 13.15
C VAL A 57 -12.16 0.71 13.85
N SER A 58 -12.98 1.63 14.35
CA SER A 58 -12.45 2.71 15.18
C SER A 58 -11.88 2.13 16.48
N PRO A 59 -10.63 2.45 16.84
CA PRO A 59 -10.01 1.97 18.08
C PRO A 59 -10.68 2.54 19.34
N SER A 60 -11.59 3.53 19.20
CA SER A 60 -12.39 4.06 20.30
C SER A 60 -13.59 3.18 20.70
N ARG A 61 -13.94 2.16 19.92
CA ARG A 61 -15.05 1.25 20.26
C ARG A 61 -14.56 0.17 21.22
N HIS A 62 -14.98 0.26 22.47
CA HIS A 62 -14.72 -0.75 23.49
C HIS A 62 -15.20 -2.14 23.01
N GLY A 63 -14.35 -3.15 23.10
CA GLY A 63 -14.66 -4.54 22.72
C GLY A 63 -14.59 -4.86 21.23
N SER A 64 -14.10 -3.94 20.38
CA SER A 64 -13.95 -4.20 18.95
C SER A 64 -12.54 -4.74 18.63
N TYR A 65 -12.48 -6.03 18.25
CA TYR A 65 -11.25 -6.68 17.79
C TYR A 65 -10.98 -6.31 16.33
N GLY A 66 -10.23 -5.23 16.13
CA GLY A 66 -9.91 -4.72 14.80
C GLY A 66 -8.78 -5.47 14.10
N THR A 67 -8.80 -5.40 12.77
CA THR A 67 -7.64 -5.66 11.92
C THR A 67 -7.08 -4.31 11.47
N ALA A 68 -5.77 -4.22 11.32
CA ALA A 68 -5.08 -3.07 10.76
C ALA A 68 -4.26 -3.51 9.54
N MET A 69 -4.28 -2.69 8.49
CA MET A 69 -3.42 -2.83 7.30
C MET A 69 -2.45 -1.66 7.26
N MET A 70 -1.16 -1.94 7.26
CA MET A 70 -0.09 -0.96 7.09
C MET A 70 0.43 -0.99 5.67
N ILE A 71 0.39 0.17 5.02
CA ILE A 71 0.96 0.41 3.70
C ILE A 71 2.40 0.87 3.89
N LEU A 72 3.35 0.04 3.49
CA LEU A 72 4.77 0.35 3.59
C LEU A 72 5.22 1.33 2.52
N HIS A 73 6.42 1.89 2.70
CA HIS A 73 7.09 2.68 1.68
C HIS A 73 7.27 1.89 0.37
N ARG A 74 7.43 2.61 -0.75
CA ARG A 74 7.47 2.03 -2.10
C ARG A 74 8.56 0.98 -2.29
N ASP A 75 9.70 1.20 -1.65
CA ASP A 75 10.83 0.26 -1.62
C ASP A 75 10.44 -1.13 -1.11
N PHE A 76 9.44 -1.24 -0.23
CA PHE A 76 8.95 -2.50 0.31
C PHE A 76 7.77 -3.05 -0.51
N GLY A 77 6.79 -2.19 -0.83
CA GLY A 77 5.63 -2.50 -1.68
C GLY A 77 4.57 -3.44 -1.09
N ALA A 78 4.97 -4.48 -0.36
CA ALA A 78 4.06 -5.39 0.32
C ALA A 78 3.37 -4.70 1.52
N PRO A 79 2.07 -4.94 1.75
CA PRO A 79 1.41 -4.49 2.98
C PRO A 79 1.72 -5.42 4.16
N ALA A 80 1.48 -4.93 5.37
CA ALA A 80 1.50 -5.74 6.58
C ALA A 80 0.15 -5.67 7.29
N PHE A 81 -0.28 -6.78 7.89
CA PHE A 81 -1.51 -6.85 8.66
C PHE A 81 -1.21 -7.17 10.13
N ALA A 82 -2.00 -6.60 11.03
CA ALA A 82 -2.03 -6.98 12.43
C ALA A 82 -3.49 -7.16 12.85
N THR A 83 -3.76 -8.10 13.75
CA THR A 83 -5.10 -8.33 14.31
C THR A 83 -5.04 -8.10 15.82
N ALA A 84 -6.19 -7.82 16.44
CA ALA A 84 -6.23 -7.69 17.90
C ALA A 84 -5.87 -8.99 18.65
N GLU A 85 -5.98 -10.14 17.98
CA GLU A 85 -5.62 -11.46 18.52
C GLU A 85 -4.10 -11.71 18.47
N ASP A 86 -3.40 -11.06 17.54
CA ASP A 86 -1.96 -11.23 17.33
C ASP A 86 -1.28 -9.87 17.14
N ALA A 87 -0.56 -9.46 18.19
CA ALA A 87 0.15 -8.19 18.21
C ALA A 87 1.30 -8.10 17.18
N ALA A 88 1.66 -9.20 16.51
CA ALA A 88 2.70 -9.19 15.48
C ALA A 88 2.15 -8.75 14.12
N TRP A 89 2.79 -7.74 13.54
CA TRP A 89 2.61 -7.37 12.13
C TRP A 89 3.17 -8.46 11.21
N LYS A 90 2.32 -8.99 10.33
CA LYS A 90 2.65 -10.02 9.34
C LYS A 90 2.57 -9.44 7.94
N LEU A 91 3.63 -9.62 7.16
CA LEU A 91 3.63 -9.21 5.75
C LEU A 91 2.68 -10.10 4.95
N ALA A 92 1.97 -9.49 4.00
CA ALA A 92 1.17 -10.20 3.02
C ALA A 92 1.81 -10.07 1.64
N PRO A 93 1.90 -11.15 0.85
CA PRO A 93 2.47 -11.10 -0.50
C PRO A 93 1.70 -10.12 -1.39
N SER A 94 2.41 -9.30 -2.17
CA SER A 94 1.83 -8.42 -3.19
C SER A 94 2.89 -8.08 -4.22
N ARG A 95 2.92 -8.82 -5.34
CA ARG A 95 3.97 -8.69 -6.37
C ARG A 95 4.06 -7.27 -6.90
N ASP A 96 2.92 -6.72 -7.29
CA ASP A 96 2.82 -5.36 -7.81
C ASP A 96 3.02 -4.32 -6.70
N GLY A 97 2.59 -4.61 -5.47
CA GLY A 97 2.71 -3.71 -4.33
C GLY A 97 1.54 -2.71 -4.25
N VAL A 98 1.29 -2.22 -3.05
CA VAL A 98 0.12 -1.38 -2.73
C VAL A 98 0.47 0.10 -2.81
N GLU A 99 -0.24 0.90 -3.61
CA GLU A 99 -0.09 2.36 -3.64
C GLU A 99 -0.94 3.03 -2.55
N ASP A 100 -2.21 2.65 -2.42
CA ASP A 100 -3.13 3.12 -1.38
C ASP A 100 -4.17 2.03 -1.02
N ALA A 101 -4.84 2.17 0.13
CA ALA A 101 -5.85 1.21 0.60
C ALA A 101 -6.92 1.88 1.48
N ILE A 102 -8.09 1.24 1.56
CA ILE A 102 -9.19 1.62 2.44
C ILE A 102 -9.84 0.38 3.04
N TYR A 103 -10.52 0.56 4.18
CA TYR A 103 -11.45 -0.43 4.68
C TYR A 103 -12.85 0.07 4.35
N HIS A 104 -13.62 -0.76 3.64
CA HIS A 104 -14.91 -0.40 3.09
C HIS A 104 -15.78 -1.66 3.00
N ASP A 105 -17.07 -1.54 3.30
CA ASP A 105 -18.05 -2.65 3.24
C ASP A 105 -17.57 -3.98 3.84
N GLY A 106 -16.87 -3.92 4.99
CA GLY A 106 -16.43 -5.11 5.71
C GLY A 106 -15.08 -5.68 5.25
N GLN A 107 -14.48 -5.15 4.19
CA GLN A 107 -13.25 -5.68 3.58
C GLN A 107 -12.17 -4.61 3.44
N PHE A 108 -10.90 -5.04 3.43
CA PHE A 108 -9.81 -4.20 2.97
C PHE A 108 -9.71 -4.25 1.45
N TYR A 109 -9.65 -3.08 0.84
CA TYR A 109 -9.37 -2.90 -0.58
C TYR A 109 -8.09 -2.11 -0.75
N SER A 110 -7.27 -2.46 -1.74
CA SER A 110 -6.09 -1.68 -2.12
C SER A 110 -6.04 -1.42 -3.61
N VAL A 111 -5.45 -0.29 -4.00
CA VAL A 111 -5.02 -0.05 -5.37
C VAL A 111 -3.52 -0.28 -5.48
N SER A 112 -3.12 -1.05 -6.48
CA SER A 112 -1.73 -1.43 -6.71
C SER A 112 -0.95 -0.37 -7.49
N TYR A 113 0.38 -0.53 -7.63
CA TYR A 113 1.19 0.38 -8.46
C TYR A 113 0.79 0.36 -9.94
N SER A 114 0.36 -0.77 -10.46
CA SER A 114 -0.15 -0.88 -11.84
C SER A 114 -1.59 -0.38 -12.01
N GLY A 115 -2.29 -0.07 -10.92
CA GLY A 115 -3.67 0.45 -10.94
C GLY A 115 -4.76 -0.62 -10.93
N ILE A 116 -4.46 -1.81 -10.40
CA ILE A 116 -5.46 -2.86 -10.15
C ILE A 116 -6.02 -2.65 -8.73
N VAL A 117 -7.34 -2.76 -8.56
CA VAL A 117 -7.93 -2.82 -7.22
C VAL A 117 -8.06 -4.28 -6.79
N GLU A 118 -7.56 -4.56 -5.60
CA GLU A 118 -7.54 -5.88 -4.99
C GLU A 118 -8.34 -5.88 -3.68
N ALA A 119 -9.11 -6.94 -3.45
CA ALA A 119 -9.75 -7.23 -2.18
C ALA A 119 -8.89 -8.19 -1.37
N TRP A 120 -8.73 -7.93 -0.07
CA TRP A 120 -7.86 -8.70 0.81
C TRP A 120 -8.65 -9.57 1.77
N GLN A 121 -8.40 -10.87 1.80
CA GLN A 121 -9.04 -11.82 2.71
C GLN A 121 -8.02 -12.45 3.66
N ARG A 122 -8.45 -12.71 4.90
CA ARG A 122 -7.67 -13.51 5.85
C ARG A 122 -8.01 -14.98 5.66
N ASP A 123 -7.01 -15.79 5.38
CA ASP A 123 -7.12 -17.24 5.37
C ASP A 123 -7.35 -17.76 6.80
N THR A 124 -8.35 -18.62 6.97
CA THR A 124 -8.78 -19.09 8.29
C THR A 124 -7.84 -20.11 8.92
N GLU A 125 -7.08 -20.84 8.11
CA GLU A 125 -6.18 -21.91 8.58
C GLU A 125 -4.80 -21.37 8.94
N SER A 126 -4.18 -20.66 8.02
CA SER A 126 -2.84 -20.07 8.18
C SER A 126 -2.86 -18.72 8.90
N GLY A 127 -4.01 -18.03 8.92
CA GLY A 127 -4.14 -16.66 9.41
C GLY A 127 -3.43 -15.62 8.52
N ALA A 128 -2.91 -16.02 7.35
CA ALA A 128 -2.26 -15.14 6.40
C ALA A 128 -3.29 -14.31 5.60
N PHE A 129 -2.89 -13.16 5.10
CA PHE A 129 -3.72 -12.35 4.21
C PHE A 129 -3.31 -12.58 2.76
N THR A 130 -4.29 -12.74 1.90
CA THR A 130 -4.13 -12.86 0.44
C THR A 130 -5.04 -11.85 -0.26
N SER A 131 -4.67 -11.47 -1.48
CA SER A 131 -5.43 -10.53 -2.29
C SER A 131 -5.99 -11.19 -3.54
N THR A 132 -7.12 -10.66 -4.04
CA THR A 132 -7.67 -11.03 -5.35
C THR A 132 -8.07 -9.76 -6.09
N ALA A 133 -7.72 -9.67 -7.37
CA ALA A 133 -8.12 -8.55 -8.21
C ALA A 133 -9.65 -8.55 -8.38
N VAL A 134 -10.27 -7.40 -8.12
CA VAL A 134 -11.72 -7.19 -8.26
C VAL A 134 -12.07 -6.25 -9.42
N THR A 135 -11.06 -5.68 -10.08
CA THR A 135 -11.22 -4.78 -11.22
C THR A 135 -10.21 -5.11 -12.31
N PRO A 136 -10.49 -4.74 -13.58
CA PRO A 136 -9.43 -4.61 -14.57
C PRO A 136 -8.42 -3.52 -14.16
N ARG A 137 -7.25 -3.56 -14.78
CA ARG A 137 -6.20 -2.54 -14.61
C ARG A 137 -6.69 -1.19 -15.13
N LEU A 138 -6.47 -0.12 -14.35
CA LEU A 138 -6.74 1.24 -14.80
C LEU A 138 -5.84 1.62 -15.99
N ASP A 139 -6.43 2.34 -16.95
CA ASP A 139 -5.68 2.98 -18.02
C ASP A 139 -4.99 4.25 -17.47
N ILE A 140 -3.68 4.14 -17.27
CA ILE A 140 -2.87 5.20 -16.67
C ILE A 140 -2.01 5.79 -17.78
N GLU A 141 -2.27 7.05 -18.10
CA GLU A 141 -1.44 7.84 -19.01
C GLU A 141 0.02 7.89 -18.51
N GLU A 142 0.93 7.23 -19.22
CA GLU A 142 2.35 7.11 -18.84
C GLU A 142 3.13 8.43 -18.93
N ALA A 143 2.51 9.49 -19.46
CA ALA A 143 3.14 10.78 -19.75
C ALA A 143 3.65 11.54 -18.50
N SER A 144 3.26 11.13 -17.28
CA SER A 144 3.76 11.75 -16.04
C SER A 144 4.59 10.76 -15.19
N PRO A 145 5.85 11.10 -14.86
CA PRO A 145 6.69 10.30 -13.97
C PRO A 145 6.23 10.35 -12.50
N CYS A 146 5.27 11.21 -12.16
CA CYS A 146 4.85 11.49 -10.78
C CYS A 146 3.33 11.34 -10.60
N HIS A 147 2.79 10.19 -10.98
CA HIS A 147 1.39 9.86 -10.72
C HIS A 147 1.21 9.16 -9.36
N ARG A 148 0.22 9.58 -8.57
CA ARG A 148 -0.23 8.90 -7.34
C ARG A 148 -1.65 8.40 -7.52
N LYS A 149 -1.99 7.30 -6.86
CA LYS A 149 -3.32 6.70 -6.88
C LYS A 149 -3.86 6.72 -5.46
N TYR A 150 -5.07 7.21 -5.30
CA TYR A 150 -5.77 7.23 -4.03
C TYR A 150 -7.04 6.41 -4.17
N LEU A 151 -7.27 5.51 -3.22
CA LEU A 151 -8.49 4.71 -3.18
C LEU A 151 -9.44 5.35 -2.18
N ALA A 152 -10.71 5.49 -2.56
CA ALA A 152 -11.73 6.09 -1.72
C ALA A 152 -13.10 5.48 -1.98
N ALA A 153 -14.03 5.68 -1.06
CA ALA A 153 -15.44 5.45 -1.28
C ALA A 153 -16.07 6.70 -1.90
N ALA A 154 -16.71 6.55 -3.06
CA ALA A 154 -17.51 7.55 -3.72
C ALA A 154 -18.83 7.79 -2.95
N PRO A 155 -19.50 8.94 -3.18
CA PRO A 155 -20.88 9.12 -2.77
C PRO A 155 -21.75 7.96 -3.27
N GLY A 156 -22.49 7.32 -2.36
CA GLY A 156 -23.25 6.10 -2.64
C GLY A 156 -22.51 4.79 -2.35
N GLY A 157 -21.31 4.85 -1.78
CA GLY A 157 -20.59 3.66 -1.28
C GLY A 157 -19.83 2.86 -2.33
N ARG A 158 -19.79 3.30 -3.58
CA ARG A 158 -18.98 2.64 -4.62
C ARG A 158 -17.51 2.94 -4.42
N LEU A 159 -16.63 2.02 -4.81
CA LEU A 159 -15.19 2.30 -4.81
C LEU A 159 -14.85 3.29 -5.94
N MET A 160 -13.89 4.18 -5.70
CA MET A 160 -13.32 5.05 -6.71
C MET A 160 -11.81 5.19 -6.53
N VAL A 161 -11.11 5.35 -7.66
CA VAL A 161 -9.68 5.67 -7.67
C VAL A 161 -9.49 7.08 -8.21
N VAL A 162 -8.76 7.89 -7.45
CA VAL A 162 -8.33 9.23 -7.86
C VAL A 162 -6.87 9.16 -8.29
N LEU A 163 -6.63 9.40 -9.57
CA LEU A 163 -5.30 9.55 -10.14
C LEU A 163 -4.89 11.02 -10.03
N LYS A 164 -3.78 11.29 -9.33
CA LYS A 164 -3.15 12.61 -9.28
C LYS A 164 -1.94 12.59 -10.21
N TYR A 165 -1.93 13.47 -11.20
CA TYR A 165 -0.78 13.72 -12.06
C TYR A 165 -0.11 15.00 -11.61
N ALA A 166 1.20 14.95 -11.36
CA ALA A 166 2.03 16.13 -11.12
C ALA A 166 3.02 16.28 -12.28
N GLN A 167 3.10 17.48 -12.86
CA GLN A 167 4.05 17.80 -13.91
C GLN A 167 4.84 19.05 -13.54
N VAL A 168 6.15 19.03 -13.84
CA VAL A 168 7.01 20.21 -13.76
C VAL A 168 7.01 20.86 -15.13
N ILE A 169 6.45 22.05 -15.22
CA ILE A 169 6.61 22.93 -16.37
C ILE A 169 7.91 23.70 -16.16
N LYS A 170 8.91 23.40 -17.00
CA LYS A 170 10.17 24.13 -17.02
C LYS A 170 10.00 25.38 -17.88
N ASP A 171 9.87 26.54 -17.25
CA ASP A 171 9.91 27.81 -17.95
C ASP A 171 11.37 28.20 -18.22
N LEU A 172 11.65 28.74 -19.42
CA LEU A 172 12.99 29.13 -19.90
C LEU A 172 13.72 30.10 -18.96
N HIS A 173 13.04 30.75 -18.00
CA HIS A 173 13.58 31.83 -17.15
C HIS A 173 13.37 31.58 -15.64
N SER A 174 13.66 30.37 -15.16
CA SER A 174 14.15 30.10 -13.79
C SER A 174 13.16 29.89 -12.62
N GLN A 175 11.93 29.43 -12.85
CA GLN A 175 11.16 28.77 -11.77
C GLN A 175 10.47 27.50 -12.27
N ASP A 176 10.73 26.38 -11.60
CA ASP A 176 10.00 25.13 -11.81
C ASP A 176 8.54 25.34 -11.36
N ARG A 177 7.61 25.36 -12.31
CA ARG A 177 6.19 25.51 -12.01
C ARG A 177 5.52 24.14 -11.97
N TRP A 178 4.93 23.79 -10.83
CA TRP A 178 4.22 22.51 -10.67
C TRP A 178 2.74 22.67 -11.04
N THR A 179 2.26 21.87 -11.98
CA THR A 179 0.82 21.69 -12.22
C THR A 179 0.36 20.35 -11.68
N CYS A 180 -0.85 20.32 -11.13
CA CYS A 180 -1.50 19.09 -10.68
C CYS A 180 -2.85 18.95 -11.39
N SER A 181 -3.10 17.80 -11.98
CA SER A 181 -4.42 17.42 -12.49
C SER A 181 -4.88 16.14 -11.82
N PHE A 182 -6.21 15.95 -11.77
CA PHE A 182 -6.83 14.79 -11.16
C PHE A 182 -7.80 14.13 -12.13
N LYS A 183 -7.76 12.81 -12.22
CA LYS A 183 -8.72 11.98 -12.96
C LYS A 183 -9.37 11.03 -11.96
N VAL A 184 -10.69 10.93 -11.97
CA VAL A 184 -11.44 10.10 -11.04
C VAL A 184 -12.10 8.98 -11.85
N HIS A 185 -11.90 7.75 -11.41
CA HIS A 185 -12.54 6.56 -11.95
C HIS A 185 -13.43 5.94 -10.88
N VAL A 186 -14.71 5.78 -11.17
CA VAL A 186 -15.66 5.15 -10.25
C VAL A 186 -15.93 3.73 -10.73
N LEU A 187 -15.91 2.77 -9.80
CA LEU A 187 -16.23 1.38 -10.13
C LEU A 187 -17.73 1.26 -10.39
N GLY A 188 -18.08 0.80 -11.60
CA GLY A 188 -19.44 0.47 -11.98
C GLY A 188 -19.88 -0.89 -11.46
N ASP A 189 -21.20 -1.13 -11.46
CA ASP A 189 -21.79 -2.41 -11.04
C ASP A 189 -21.42 -3.58 -11.98
N ASP A 190 -20.96 -3.25 -13.19
CA ASP A 190 -20.39 -4.15 -14.19
C ASP A 190 -18.92 -4.54 -13.90
N GLY A 191 -18.36 -4.05 -12.79
CA GLY A 191 -16.96 -4.25 -12.41
C GLY A 191 -15.98 -3.47 -13.29
N GLN A 192 -16.47 -2.52 -14.09
CA GLN A 192 -15.64 -1.70 -15.00
C GLN A 192 -15.45 -0.29 -14.46
N TRP A 193 -14.34 0.33 -14.85
CA TRP A 193 -14.07 1.73 -14.52
C TRP A 193 -14.90 2.67 -15.40
N LYS A 194 -15.58 3.63 -14.77
CA LYS A 194 -16.34 4.71 -15.41
C LYS A 194 -15.73 6.06 -15.09
#